data_AF-A0A6F8XM59-F1
#
_entry.id   AF-A0A6F8XM59-F1
#
_cell.length_a   1.000
_cell.length_b   1.000
_cell.length_c   1.000
_cell.angle_alpha   90.00
_cell.angle_beta   90.00
_cell.angle_gamma   90.00
#
_symmetry.space_group_name_H-M   'P 1'
#
loop_
_entity.id
_entity.type
_entity.pdbx_description
1 polymer ?
#
loop_
_entity_poly.entity_id
_entity_poly.type
_entity_poly.pdbx_seq_one_letter_code
_entity_poly.pdbx_strand_id
1 'polypeptide(L)'
;MTRRLFTSESVTEGHPDKIADRISGGVLDALIGADPRSRVTVDTLITTGQVHVAGEVTTRAFSDIPAIVWETILRIGYDSSKKGFDGASWGVNIAIGSQSPDIAQGVDSAIELRSGESGSALDAQGAGDQGITSGFACTETPDIEGYRLLVNPTGRFELGGSMGDARLTGRKIVVDTYGGCARHGGGAFSGKDLSNVDHSAAYAMRWVAKNVVAAGLAQRFTWKRTDRVADVKSVAA
;
A
#
# COMPACT_ATOMS: atom_id res chain seq x y z
N MET A 1 17.88 -31.69 -13.52
CA MET A 1 17.30 -30.36 -13.28
C MET A 1 18.25 -29.55 -12.43
N THR A 2 18.52 -28.30 -12.80
CA THR A 2 19.36 -27.38 -12.02
C THR A 2 18.52 -26.77 -10.89
N ARG A 3 18.93 -26.94 -9.64
CA ARG A 3 18.26 -26.31 -8.48
C ARG A 3 18.71 -24.85 -8.36
N ARG A 4 17.79 -23.95 -8.00
CA ARG A 4 18.08 -22.54 -7.68
C ARG A 4 17.55 -22.23 -6.29
N LEU A 5 18.29 -21.41 -5.54
CA LEU A 5 17.81 -20.85 -4.27
C LEU A 5 17.03 -19.57 -4.57
N PHE A 6 15.89 -19.42 -3.89
CA PHE A 6 15.07 -18.22 -3.90
C PHE A 6 14.65 -17.94 -2.45
N THR A 7 14.71 -16.68 -2.04
CA THR A 7 14.40 -16.26 -0.67
C THR A 7 13.39 -15.13 -0.71
N SER A 8 12.44 -15.18 0.21
CA SER A 8 11.50 -14.12 0.48
C SER A 8 11.42 -13.87 1.99
N GLU A 9 10.92 -12.70 2.38
CA GLU A 9 10.77 -12.32 3.78
C GLU A 9 9.40 -11.71 4.05
N SER A 10 9.05 -11.65 5.34
CA SER A 10 7.86 -10.96 5.83
C SER A 10 8.16 -10.36 7.20
N VAL A 11 7.27 -9.49 7.67
CA VAL A 11 7.36 -8.84 8.98
C VAL A 11 6.00 -8.88 9.67
N THR A 12 6.01 -8.91 10.99
CA THR A 12 4.78 -8.87 11.80
C THR A 12 4.10 -7.51 11.70
N GLU A 13 2.82 -7.43 12.08
CA GLU A 13 2.11 -6.14 12.19
C GLU A 13 2.75 -5.17 13.19
N GLY A 14 3.50 -5.67 14.18
CA GLY A 14 4.28 -4.84 15.11
C GLY A 14 5.53 -4.22 14.51
N HIS A 15 5.91 -4.54 13.26
CA HIS A 15 7.01 -3.86 12.59
C HIS A 15 6.61 -2.42 12.27
N PRO A 16 7.43 -1.38 12.52
CA PRO A 16 6.90 -0.02 12.49
C PRO A 16 6.54 0.48 11.09
N ASP A 17 7.13 -0.05 10.02
CA ASP A 17 6.60 0.18 8.65
C ASP A 17 5.17 -0.33 8.50
N LYS A 18 4.86 -1.49 9.11
CA LYS A 18 3.51 -2.07 9.06
C LYS A 18 2.53 -1.35 9.97
N ILE A 19 2.98 -0.77 11.07
CA ILE A 19 2.17 0.15 11.87
C ILE A 19 1.84 1.40 11.03
N ALA A 20 2.83 1.98 10.34
CA ALA A 20 2.63 3.15 9.48
C ALA A 20 1.64 2.86 8.34
N ASP A 21 1.79 1.71 7.67
CA ASP A 21 0.85 1.21 6.67
C ASP A 21 -0.59 1.11 7.25
N ARG A 22 -0.73 0.55 8.45
CA ARG A 22 -2.04 0.39 9.10
C ARG A 22 -2.68 1.72 9.50
N ILE A 23 -1.89 2.68 9.96
CA ILE A 23 -2.40 4.02 10.31
C ILE A 23 -2.87 4.73 9.05
N SER A 24 -2.03 4.77 8.00
CA SER A 24 -2.42 5.33 6.69
C SER A 24 -3.67 4.66 6.13
N GLY A 25 -3.76 3.33 6.20
CA GLY A 25 -4.94 2.57 5.80
C GLY A 25 -6.19 2.86 6.66
N GLY A 26 -6.02 3.04 7.97
CA GLY A 26 -7.13 3.38 8.87
C GLY A 26 -7.73 4.76 8.59
N VAL A 27 -6.88 5.76 8.28
CA VAL A 27 -7.35 7.09 7.86
C VAL A 27 -8.10 7.02 6.54
N LEU A 28 -7.58 6.25 5.58
CA LEU A 28 -8.26 5.98 4.31
C LEU A 28 -9.65 5.34 4.54
N ASP A 29 -9.71 4.29 5.35
CA ASP A 29 -10.94 3.56 5.66
C ASP A 29 -11.98 4.46 6.34
N ALA A 30 -11.56 5.29 7.30
CA ALA A 30 -12.45 6.21 8.01
C ALA A 30 -13.06 7.25 7.05
N LEU A 31 -12.24 7.82 6.15
CA LEU A 31 -12.69 8.83 5.20
C LEU A 31 -13.59 8.24 4.10
N ILE A 32 -13.19 7.13 3.48
CA ILE A 32 -13.99 6.48 2.42
C ILE A 32 -15.28 5.88 3.00
N GLY A 33 -15.23 5.33 4.22
CA GLY A 33 -16.39 4.77 4.89
C GLY A 33 -17.49 5.81 5.14
N ALA A 34 -17.11 7.07 5.41
CA ALA A 34 -18.05 8.16 5.64
C ALA A 34 -18.38 8.97 4.37
N ASP A 35 -17.42 9.15 3.46
CA ASP A 35 -17.59 9.78 2.16
C ASP A 35 -16.91 8.93 1.07
N PRO A 36 -17.68 8.09 0.35
CA PRO A 36 -17.13 7.21 -0.69
C PRO A 36 -16.47 7.94 -1.87
N ARG A 37 -16.62 9.27 -1.98
CA ARG A 37 -15.96 10.10 -3.00
C ARG A 37 -14.68 10.77 -2.49
N SER A 38 -14.24 10.45 -1.28
CA SER A 38 -12.99 10.97 -0.73
C SER A 38 -11.81 10.62 -1.63
N ARG A 39 -10.99 11.62 -1.96
CA ARG A 39 -9.64 11.45 -2.51
C ARG A 39 -8.65 11.55 -1.37
N VAL A 40 -7.85 10.52 -1.16
CA VAL A 40 -7.01 10.37 0.02
C VAL A 40 -5.66 9.85 -0.43
N THR A 41 -4.61 10.59 -0.08
CA THR A 41 -3.23 10.15 -0.16
C THR A 41 -2.55 10.59 1.13
N VAL A 42 -2.38 9.66 2.07
CA VAL A 42 -1.80 9.95 3.39
C VAL A 42 -0.66 8.99 3.74
N ASP A 43 0.45 9.55 4.16
CA ASP A 43 1.64 8.85 4.62
C ASP A 43 1.83 9.05 6.11
N THR A 44 2.33 8.00 6.76
CA THR A 44 2.62 7.99 8.19
C THR A 44 4.11 7.78 8.39
N LEU A 45 4.77 8.67 9.13
CA LEU A 45 6.10 8.46 9.67
C LEU A 45 5.97 8.15 11.16
N ILE A 46 6.67 7.11 11.60
CA ILE A 46 6.73 6.70 13.01
C ILE A 46 8.18 6.72 13.45
N THR A 47 8.44 7.39 14.57
CA THR A 47 9.75 7.44 15.23
C THR A 47 9.55 7.56 16.75
N THR A 48 10.59 7.40 17.55
CA THR A 48 10.53 7.44 19.02
C THR A 48 9.64 8.57 19.56
N GLY A 49 8.50 8.18 20.15
CA GLY A 49 7.55 9.08 20.82
C GLY A 49 6.66 9.90 19.90
N GLN A 50 6.76 9.74 18.57
CA GLN A 50 6.02 10.56 17.61
C GLN A 50 5.45 9.76 16.43
N VAL A 51 4.24 10.14 16.04
CA VAL A 51 3.59 9.77 14.79
C VAL A 51 3.30 11.04 14.00
N HIS A 52 3.73 11.09 12.75
CA HIS A 52 3.42 12.17 11.82
C HIS A 52 2.54 11.61 10.72
N VAL A 53 1.33 12.13 10.60
CA VAL A 53 0.41 11.82 9.50
C VAL A 53 0.36 13.02 8.59
N ALA A 54 0.80 12.85 7.34
CA ALA A 54 0.89 13.92 6.36
C ALA A 54 0.33 13.47 5.01
N GLY A 55 -0.07 14.42 4.17
CA GLY A 55 -0.52 14.15 2.81
C GLY A 55 -1.68 15.04 2.38
N GLU A 56 -2.40 14.61 1.35
CA GLU A 56 -3.43 15.38 0.70
C GLU A 56 -4.78 14.66 0.76
N VAL A 57 -5.81 15.37 1.22
CA VAL A 57 -7.16 14.86 1.33
C VAL A 57 -8.16 15.84 0.75
N THR A 58 -9.09 15.31 -0.05
CA THR A 58 -10.29 16.01 -0.49
C THR A 58 -11.50 15.15 -0.13
N THR A 59 -12.30 15.62 0.82
CA THR A 59 -13.40 14.86 1.40
C THR A 59 -14.44 15.79 2.04
N ARG A 60 -15.67 15.30 2.23
CA ARG A 60 -16.68 15.92 3.10
C ARG A 60 -16.74 15.25 4.48
N ALA A 61 -16.03 14.16 4.67
CA ALA A 61 -15.99 13.41 5.92
C ALA A 61 -15.04 14.05 6.94
N PHE A 62 -15.25 13.69 8.20
CA PHE A 62 -14.30 13.93 9.28
C PHE A 62 -13.64 12.61 9.68
N SER A 63 -12.34 12.64 9.96
CA SER A 63 -11.60 11.50 10.47
C SER A 63 -10.85 11.91 11.74
N ASP A 64 -11.12 11.21 12.85
CA ASP A 64 -10.37 11.36 14.10
C ASP A 64 -9.03 10.63 14.00
N ILE A 65 -8.06 11.29 13.34
CA ILE A 65 -6.73 10.71 13.07
C ILE A 65 -5.98 10.35 14.37
N PRO A 66 -5.96 11.18 15.43
CA PRO A 66 -5.35 10.80 16.70
C PRO A 66 -5.94 9.50 17.27
N ALA A 67 -7.28 9.35 17.26
CA ALA A 67 -7.92 8.12 17.70
C ALA A 67 -7.48 6.91 16.86
N ILE A 68 -7.48 7.03 15.54
CA ILE A 68 -7.02 5.95 14.63
C ILE A 68 -5.58 5.52 14.93
N VAL A 69 -4.69 6.50 15.18
CA VAL A 69 -3.28 6.24 15.54
C VAL A 69 -3.21 5.45 16.84
N TRP A 70 -3.83 5.94 17.92
CA TRP A 70 -3.76 5.31 19.23
C TRP A 70 -4.42 3.93 19.24
N GLU A 71 -5.61 3.79 18.66
CA GLU A 71 -6.33 2.52 18.57
C GLU A 71 -5.54 1.48 17.76
N THR A 72 -4.93 1.88 16.63
CA THR A 72 -4.11 0.98 15.82
C THR A 72 -2.91 0.46 16.62
N ILE A 73 -2.22 1.35 17.32
CA ILE A 73 -1.07 1.03 18.15
C ILE A 73 -1.46 0.09 19.30
N LEU A 74 -2.51 0.42 20.04
CA LEU A 74 -2.95 -0.35 21.20
C LEU A 74 -3.43 -1.73 20.78
N ARG A 75 -4.16 -1.82 19.66
CA ARG A 75 -4.64 -3.10 19.09
C ARG A 75 -3.50 -4.03 18.67
N ILE A 76 -2.40 -3.49 18.15
CA ILE A 76 -1.19 -4.26 17.81
C ILE A 76 -0.48 -4.79 19.07
N GLY A 77 -0.79 -4.23 20.25
CA GLY A 77 -0.31 -4.72 21.54
C GLY A 77 0.78 -3.87 22.18
N TYR A 78 1.01 -2.65 21.69
CA TYR A 78 1.94 -1.72 22.33
C TYR A 78 1.21 -0.75 23.29
N ASP A 79 0.87 -1.30 24.45
CA ASP A 79 0.03 -0.73 25.51
C ASP A 79 0.83 -0.32 26.77
N SER A 80 2.16 -0.35 26.70
CA SER A 80 3.01 -0.13 27.87
C SER A 80 4.43 0.25 27.46
N SER A 81 4.99 1.26 28.12
CA SER A 81 6.36 1.72 27.85
C SER A 81 7.42 0.61 28.09
N LYS A 82 7.08 -0.44 28.85
CA LYS A 82 7.94 -1.63 29.02
C LYS A 82 8.21 -2.38 27.72
N LYS A 83 7.30 -2.28 26.75
CA LYS A 83 7.43 -2.87 25.40
C LYS A 83 8.23 -1.96 24.45
N GLY A 84 8.82 -0.89 24.98
CA GLY A 84 9.41 0.21 24.21
C GLY A 84 8.37 1.19 23.68
N PHE A 85 7.09 0.84 23.59
CA PHE A 85 6.08 1.65 22.90
C PHE A 85 4.78 1.63 23.68
N ASP A 86 4.25 2.82 23.91
CA ASP A 86 2.98 3.05 24.60
C ASP A 86 2.17 4.04 23.77
N GLY A 87 1.17 3.54 23.06
CA GLY A 87 0.33 4.40 22.22
C GLY A 87 -0.29 5.57 22.97
N ALA A 88 -0.62 5.39 24.24
CA ALA A 88 -1.30 6.41 25.03
C ALA A 88 -0.40 7.61 25.36
N SER A 89 0.92 7.51 25.17
CA SER A 89 1.87 8.57 25.51
C SER A 89 2.52 9.25 24.31
N TRP A 90 2.18 8.87 23.07
CA TRP A 90 2.85 9.33 21.87
C TRP A 90 2.21 10.59 21.29
N GLY A 91 3.06 11.53 20.85
CA GLY A 91 2.63 12.73 20.17
C GLY A 91 2.15 12.41 18.75
N VAL A 92 0.98 12.94 18.38
CA VAL A 92 0.44 12.82 17.03
C VAL A 92 0.48 14.20 16.37
N ASN A 93 1.26 14.30 15.29
CA ASN A 93 1.35 15.50 14.47
C ASN A 93 0.60 15.26 13.15
N ILE A 94 -0.30 16.17 12.80
CA ILE A 94 -1.11 16.08 11.59
C ILE A 94 -0.75 17.24 10.68
N ALA A 95 -0.32 16.93 9.46
CA ALA A 95 0.06 17.87 8.42
C ALA A 95 -0.66 17.50 7.11
N ILE A 96 -1.99 17.62 7.10
CA ILE A 96 -2.83 17.31 5.94
C ILE A 96 -3.20 18.59 5.20
N GLY A 97 -2.91 18.60 3.91
CA GLY A 97 -3.32 19.62 2.96
C GLY A 97 -4.50 19.18 2.08
N SER A 98 -4.97 20.09 1.24
CA SER A 98 -5.91 19.76 0.17
C SER A 98 -5.17 19.28 -1.07
N GLN A 99 -5.81 18.40 -1.87
CA GLN A 99 -5.25 17.97 -3.14
C GLN A 99 -5.05 19.16 -4.10
N SER A 100 -3.96 19.12 -4.88
CA SER A 100 -3.68 20.12 -5.91
C SER A 100 -4.79 20.13 -6.97
N PRO A 101 -5.36 21.31 -7.32
CA PRO A 101 -6.30 21.44 -8.43
C PRO A 101 -5.72 20.96 -9.77
N ASP A 102 -4.41 21.11 -9.98
CA ASP A 102 -3.73 20.71 -11.22
C ASP A 102 -3.69 19.19 -11.40
N ILE A 103 -3.64 18.44 -10.28
CA ILE A 103 -3.73 16.98 -10.27
C ILE A 103 -5.20 16.57 -10.39
N ALA A 104 -6.08 17.20 -9.60
CA ALA A 104 -7.50 16.90 -9.57
C ALA A 104 -8.15 16.99 -10.96
N GLN A 105 -7.85 18.04 -11.75
CA GLN A 105 -8.41 18.19 -13.10
C GLN A 105 -8.06 17.03 -14.05
N GLY A 106 -6.89 16.40 -13.88
CA GLY A 106 -6.44 15.28 -14.71
C GLY A 106 -7.10 13.97 -14.32
N VAL A 107 -7.43 13.82 -13.04
CA VAL A 107 -8.16 12.65 -12.53
C VAL A 107 -9.65 12.79 -12.81
N ASP A 108 -10.24 13.95 -12.49
CA ASP A 108 -11.67 14.23 -12.64
C ASP A 108 -12.13 14.23 -14.11
N SER A 109 -11.22 14.57 -15.04
CA SER A 109 -11.50 14.59 -16.47
C SER A 109 -10.29 14.09 -17.24
N ALA A 110 -10.36 12.83 -17.66
CA ALA A 110 -9.30 12.19 -18.44
C ALA A 110 -8.96 12.96 -19.73
N ILE A 111 -7.78 12.68 -20.29
CA ILE A 111 -7.35 13.30 -21.54
C ILE A 111 -8.29 12.94 -22.70
N GLU A 112 -8.79 11.71 -22.76
CA GLU A 112 -9.72 11.25 -23.80
C GLU A 112 -11.06 11.98 -23.74
N LEU A 113 -11.55 12.30 -22.54
CA LEU A 113 -12.75 13.11 -22.38
C LEU A 113 -12.50 14.55 -22.82
N ARG A 114 -11.34 15.13 -22.47
CA ARG A 114 -10.97 16.51 -22.82
C ARG A 114 -10.65 16.69 -24.31
N SER A 115 -10.13 15.66 -24.97
CA SER A 115 -9.81 15.67 -26.40
C SER A 115 -11.01 15.34 -27.30
N GLY A 116 -12.13 14.88 -26.72
CA GLY A 116 -13.31 14.44 -27.47
C GLY A 116 -13.17 13.03 -28.06
N GLU A 117 -12.19 12.25 -27.60
CA GLU A 117 -11.90 10.88 -28.04
C GLU A 117 -12.53 9.81 -27.11
N SER A 118 -13.24 10.24 -26.07
CA SER A 118 -13.99 9.36 -25.17
C SER A 118 -15.04 8.55 -25.95
N GLY A 119 -14.96 7.23 -25.82
CA GLY A 119 -15.91 6.29 -26.41
C GLY A 119 -16.91 5.73 -25.39
N SER A 120 -16.66 5.93 -24.10
CA SER A 120 -17.52 5.40 -23.03
C SER A 120 -17.45 6.23 -21.75
N ALA A 121 -18.45 6.04 -20.87
CA ALA A 121 -18.46 6.62 -19.53
C ALA A 121 -17.29 6.14 -18.64
N LEU A 122 -16.64 5.01 -18.99
CA LEU A 122 -15.44 4.52 -18.29
C LEU A 122 -14.19 5.34 -18.64
N ASP A 123 -14.23 6.10 -19.74
CA ASP A 123 -13.13 6.98 -20.17
C ASP A 123 -13.16 8.35 -19.46
N ALA A 124 -13.99 8.49 -18.42
CA ALA A 124 -14.16 9.77 -17.72
C ALA A 124 -13.01 10.08 -16.75
N GLN A 125 -12.43 9.06 -16.10
CA GLN A 125 -11.43 9.25 -15.03
C GLN A 125 -10.04 8.82 -15.48
N GLY A 126 -9.11 9.79 -15.48
CA GLY A 126 -7.70 9.54 -15.82
C GLY A 126 -6.90 8.99 -14.63
N ALA A 127 -5.73 8.42 -14.92
CA ALA A 127 -4.77 8.04 -13.88
C ALA A 127 -4.24 9.28 -13.13
N GLY A 128 -4.22 9.23 -11.80
CA GLY A 128 -3.70 10.35 -10.98
C GLY A 128 -2.20 10.55 -11.00
N ASP A 129 -1.45 9.53 -11.42
CA ASP A 129 -0.02 9.61 -11.63
C ASP A 129 0.38 8.66 -12.78
N GLN A 130 1.59 8.82 -13.28
CA GLN A 130 2.25 7.81 -14.09
C GLN A 130 2.64 6.62 -13.21
N GLY A 131 2.63 5.42 -13.76
CA GLY A 131 2.98 4.26 -12.96
C GLY A 131 3.17 3.01 -13.78
N ILE A 132 3.89 2.06 -13.19
CA ILE A 132 3.91 0.68 -13.65
C ILE A 132 3.27 -0.15 -12.56
N THR A 133 2.32 -1.00 -12.92
CA THR A 133 1.73 -1.97 -12.00
C THR A 133 1.92 -3.38 -12.54
N SER A 134 1.94 -4.36 -11.64
CA SER A 134 2.20 -5.76 -12.02
C SER A 134 1.32 -6.71 -11.23
N GLY A 135 0.70 -7.63 -11.94
CA GLY A 135 -0.07 -8.75 -11.42
C GLY A 135 0.71 -10.03 -11.57
N PHE A 136 0.71 -10.89 -10.56
CA PHE A 136 1.36 -12.19 -10.63
C PHE A 136 0.47 -13.27 -10.05
N ALA A 137 0.50 -14.47 -10.62
CA ALA A 137 -0.08 -15.68 -10.06
C ALA A 137 0.70 -16.92 -10.52
N CYS A 138 0.69 -17.97 -9.71
CA CYS A 138 1.23 -19.28 -10.07
C CYS A 138 0.49 -20.39 -9.32
N THR A 139 0.64 -21.62 -9.81
CA THR A 139 0.16 -22.84 -9.14
C THR A 139 1.18 -23.40 -8.15
N GLU A 140 2.40 -22.86 -8.12
CA GLU A 140 3.47 -23.30 -7.24
C GLU A 140 3.19 -22.89 -5.79
N THR A 141 3.46 -23.79 -4.86
CA THR A 141 3.62 -23.47 -3.44
C THR A 141 5.07 -23.70 -3.03
N PRO A 142 5.62 -22.94 -2.07
CA PRO A 142 6.98 -23.14 -1.60
C PRO A 142 7.19 -24.59 -1.13
N ASP A 143 8.26 -25.22 -1.61
CA ASP A 143 8.78 -26.45 -1.02
C ASP A 143 9.53 -26.10 0.26
N ILE A 144 9.08 -26.64 1.39
CA ILE A 144 9.63 -26.39 2.72
C ILE A 144 10.39 -27.60 3.27
N GLU A 145 10.62 -28.64 2.48
CA GLU A 145 11.39 -29.81 2.95
C GLU A 145 12.87 -29.46 3.19
N GLY A 146 13.44 -30.04 4.26
CA GLY A 146 14.86 -29.87 4.58
C GLY A 146 15.29 -28.44 4.95
N TYR A 147 14.35 -27.58 5.35
CA TYR A 147 14.67 -26.21 5.75
C TYR A 147 15.57 -26.18 6.99
N ARG A 148 16.47 -25.19 7.04
CA ARG A 148 17.27 -24.89 8.23
C ARG A 148 16.47 -23.95 9.13
N LEU A 149 16.06 -24.41 10.31
CA LEU A 149 15.40 -23.58 11.30
C LEU A 149 16.41 -22.66 12.00
N LEU A 150 16.20 -21.35 11.89
CA LEU A 150 16.94 -20.31 12.60
C LEU A 150 15.96 -19.49 13.44
N VAL A 151 16.05 -19.61 14.76
CA VAL A 151 15.25 -18.80 15.70
C VAL A 151 16.18 -17.81 16.37
N ASN A 152 15.88 -16.52 16.22
CA ASN A 152 16.66 -15.41 16.78
C ASN A 152 18.18 -15.55 16.57
N PRO A 153 18.65 -15.69 15.32
CA PRO A 153 20.07 -15.92 15.03
C PRO A 153 20.98 -14.77 15.47
N THR A 154 20.42 -13.59 15.77
CA THR A 154 21.12 -12.40 16.27
C THR A 154 21.16 -12.31 17.80
N GLY A 155 20.65 -13.32 18.52
CA GLY A 155 20.56 -13.32 19.98
C GLY A 155 19.22 -12.78 20.50
N ARG A 156 19.20 -12.23 21.72
CA ARG A 156 17.96 -11.72 22.34
C ARG A 156 17.38 -10.55 21.53
N PHE A 157 16.06 -10.52 21.39
CA PHE A 157 15.32 -9.44 20.73
C PHE A 157 14.25 -8.89 21.69
N GLU A 158 14.69 -8.06 22.64
CA GLU A 158 13.86 -7.54 23.74
C GLU A 158 13.31 -6.13 23.45
N LEU A 159 14.05 -5.33 22.68
CA LEU A 159 13.62 -3.98 22.26
C LEU A 159 13.30 -4.00 20.77
N GLY A 160 12.03 -3.74 20.44
CA GLY A 160 11.52 -3.70 19.07
C GLY A 160 10.67 -2.47 18.84
N GLY A 161 9.86 -2.50 17.78
CA GLY A 161 9.02 -1.35 17.42
C GLY A 161 9.85 -0.15 16.97
N SER A 162 9.24 1.03 17.05
CA SER A 162 9.82 2.29 16.54
C SER A 162 10.81 2.95 17.49
N MET A 163 11.03 2.39 18.68
CA MET A 163 12.18 2.77 19.52
C MET A 163 13.50 2.33 18.90
N GLY A 164 13.47 1.26 18.09
CA GLY A 164 14.66 0.73 17.43
C GLY A 164 14.90 1.35 16.06
N ASP A 165 13.88 1.92 15.41
CA ASP A 165 14.02 2.45 14.05
C ASP A 165 12.88 3.38 13.60
N ALA A 166 13.21 4.38 12.80
CA ALA A 166 12.23 5.23 12.13
C ALA A 166 11.70 4.54 10.86
N ARG A 167 10.41 4.68 10.61
CA ARG A 167 9.70 3.88 9.61
C ARG A 167 8.59 4.68 8.95
N LEU A 168 8.23 4.30 7.73
CA LEU A 168 7.30 5.04 6.90
C LEU A 168 6.31 4.11 6.19
N THR A 169 5.13 4.64 5.88
CA THR A 169 4.17 4.01 4.96
C THR A 169 4.86 3.64 3.64
N GLY A 170 4.49 2.47 3.08
CA GLY A 170 4.96 2.09 1.75
C GLY A 170 6.44 1.67 1.68
N ARG A 171 7.08 1.34 2.80
CA ARG A 171 8.47 0.83 2.81
C ARG A 171 8.57 -0.70 2.76
N LYS A 172 7.42 -1.40 2.70
CA LYS A 172 7.33 -2.86 2.64
C LYS A 172 6.62 -3.38 1.38
N ILE A 173 6.66 -2.64 0.27
CA ILE A 173 5.96 -2.97 -1.00
C ILE A 173 6.26 -4.36 -1.58
N VAL A 174 7.47 -4.90 -1.37
CA VAL A 174 7.80 -6.27 -1.82
C VAL A 174 7.16 -7.33 -0.92
N VAL A 175 7.06 -7.06 0.38
CA VAL A 175 6.33 -7.90 1.35
C VAL A 175 4.83 -7.85 1.06
N ASP A 176 4.30 -6.68 0.67
CA ASP A 176 2.87 -6.50 0.33
C ASP A 176 2.44 -7.19 -0.96
N THR A 177 3.39 -7.58 -1.80
CA THR A 177 3.08 -8.15 -3.11
C THR A 177 3.47 -9.62 -3.19
N TYR A 178 4.55 -9.92 -3.91
CA TYR A 178 4.88 -11.28 -4.32
C TYR A 178 6.23 -11.72 -3.76
N GLY A 179 6.79 -11.00 -2.79
CA GLY A 179 7.98 -11.43 -2.08
C GLY A 179 9.21 -11.61 -2.99
N GLY A 180 9.28 -10.87 -4.10
CA GLY A 180 10.33 -10.97 -5.11
C GLY A 180 10.06 -11.97 -6.25
N CYS A 181 8.96 -12.72 -6.22
CA CYS A 181 8.60 -13.69 -7.26
C CYS A 181 8.21 -13.05 -8.61
N ALA A 182 7.88 -11.76 -8.58
CA ALA A 182 7.53 -10.96 -9.74
C ALA A 182 8.10 -9.54 -9.60
N ARG A 183 8.18 -8.84 -10.73
CA ARG A 183 8.62 -7.45 -10.75
C ARG A 183 7.58 -6.57 -10.08
N HIS A 184 8.06 -5.50 -9.46
CA HIS A 184 7.26 -4.49 -8.80
C HIS A 184 7.47 -3.16 -9.51
N GLY A 185 6.43 -2.34 -9.67
CA GLY A 185 6.53 -1.07 -10.40
C GLY A 185 6.83 0.16 -9.54
N GLY A 186 6.78 0.02 -8.21
CA GLY A 186 7.31 1.00 -7.25
C GLY A 186 6.26 1.65 -6.36
N GLY A 187 4.99 1.67 -6.79
CA GLY A 187 3.88 2.26 -6.06
C GLY A 187 3.55 1.55 -4.74
N ALA A 188 3.39 2.32 -3.66
CA ALA A 188 2.82 1.83 -2.40
C ALA A 188 1.28 1.84 -2.42
N PHE A 189 0.64 1.06 -1.53
CA PHE A 189 -0.82 0.88 -1.50
C PHE A 189 -1.51 1.63 -0.35
N SER A 190 -1.00 1.46 0.87
CA SER A 190 -1.62 1.99 2.10
C SER A 190 -1.79 3.52 2.03
N GLY A 191 -2.94 4.01 2.50
CA GLY A 191 -3.23 5.44 2.54
C GLY A 191 -3.65 6.07 1.21
N LYS A 192 -3.77 5.28 0.13
CA LYS A 192 -4.17 5.77 -1.20
C LYS A 192 -5.56 5.27 -1.59
N ASP A 193 -6.44 6.18 -1.98
CA ASP A 193 -7.75 5.84 -2.54
C ASP A 193 -7.67 5.14 -3.91
N LEU A 194 -8.79 4.60 -4.38
CA LEU A 194 -8.82 3.77 -5.59
C LEU A 194 -8.65 4.56 -6.91
N SER A 195 -8.67 5.90 -6.88
CA SER A 195 -8.26 6.70 -8.04
C SER A 195 -6.74 6.71 -8.25
N ASN A 196 -5.97 6.33 -7.22
CA ASN A 196 -4.54 6.13 -7.33
C ASN A 196 -4.24 4.76 -7.97
N VAL A 197 -3.73 4.78 -9.20
CA VAL A 197 -3.52 3.57 -10.02
C VAL A 197 -2.47 2.63 -9.42
N ASP A 198 -1.53 3.14 -8.64
CA ASP A 198 -0.59 2.32 -7.84
C ASP A 198 -1.31 1.24 -7.02
N HIS A 199 -2.48 1.58 -6.47
CA HIS A 199 -3.27 0.70 -5.64
C HIS A 199 -4.28 -0.09 -6.49
N SER A 200 -5.18 0.62 -7.19
CA SER A 200 -6.30 -0.02 -7.88
C SER A 200 -5.87 -0.87 -9.07
N ALA A 201 -4.91 -0.39 -9.87
CA ALA A 201 -4.43 -1.15 -11.02
C ALA A 201 -3.62 -2.37 -10.58
N ALA A 202 -2.79 -2.28 -9.53
CA ALA A 202 -2.09 -3.44 -8.99
C ALA A 202 -3.06 -4.55 -8.56
N TYR A 203 -4.17 -4.19 -7.91
CA TYR A 203 -5.20 -5.14 -7.50
C TYR A 203 -5.93 -5.75 -8.70
N ALA A 204 -6.27 -4.93 -9.70
CA ALA A 204 -6.85 -5.41 -10.95
C ALA A 204 -5.91 -6.38 -11.69
N MET A 205 -4.61 -6.07 -11.76
CA MET A 205 -3.64 -6.93 -12.42
C MET A 205 -3.46 -8.26 -11.68
N ARG A 206 -3.47 -8.25 -10.34
CA ARG A 206 -3.51 -9.49 -9.54
C ARG A 206 -4.77 -10.30 -9.85
N TRP A 207 -5.93 -9.66 -9.93
CA TRP A 207 -7.18 -10.33 -10.28
C TRP A 207 -7.11 -10.99 -11.66
N VAL A 208 -6.61 -10.29 -12.68
CA VAL A 208 -6.39 -10.87 -14.02
C VAL A 208 -5.47 -12.07 -13.94
N ALA A 209 -4.29 -11.93 -13.33
CA ALA A 209 -3.31 -13.00 -13.26
C ALA A 209 -3.86 -14.24 -12.54
N LYS A 210 -4.60 -14.04 -11.43
CA LYS A 210 -5.24 -15.12 -10.69
C LYS A 210 -6.26 -15.86 -11.56
N ASN A 211 -7.08 -15.15 -12.34
CA ASN A 211 -8.09 -15.76 -13.20
C ASN A 211 -7.48 -16.53 -14.37
N VAL A 212 -6.41 -16.01 -14.99
CA VAL A 212 -5.68 -16.72 -16.06
C VAL A 212 -5.15 -18.06 -15.56
N VAL A 213 -4.51 -18.07 -14.38
CA VAL A 213 -3.98 -19.30 -13.79
C VAL A 213 -5.11 -20.24 -13.35
N ALA A 214 -6.16 -19.72 -12.72
CA ALA A 214 -7.30 -20.51 -12.28
C ALA A 214 -8.08 -21.15 -13.43
N ALA A 215 -8.13 -20.50 -14.60
CA ALA A 215 -8.73 -21.04 -15.82
C ALA A 215 -7.88 -22.13 -16.50
N GLY A 216 -6.72 -22.48 -15.95
CA GLY A 216 -5.81 -23.48 -16.52
C GLY A 216 -5.05 -23.02 -17.76
N LEU A 217 -5.08 -21.71 -18.06
CA LEU A 217 -4.42 -21.14 -19.24
C LEU A 217 -2.91 -21.00 -19.07
N ALA A 218 -2.43 -20.95 -17.82
CA ALA A 218 -1.00 -20.92 -17.50
C ALA A 218 -0.75 -21.48 -16.09
N GLN A 219 0.42 -22.08 -15.87
CA GLN A 219 0.88 -22.47 -14.53
C GLN A 219 1.49 -21.29 -13.75
N ARG A 220 2.03 -20.30 -14.47
CA ARG A 220 2.62 -19.08 -13.94
C ARG A 220 2.35 -17.94 -14.90
N PHE A 221 1.85 -16.82 -14.39
CA PHE A 221 1.47 -15.68 -15.21
C PHE A 221 1.82 -14.37 -14.51
N THR A 222 2.47 -13.48 -15.26
CA THR A 222 2.75 -12.11 -14.85
C THR A 222 2.19 -11.18 -15.92
N TRP A 223 1.39 -10.21 -15.48
CA TRP A 223 0.91 -9.13 -16.34
C TRP A 223 1.46 -7.81 -15.85
N LYS A 224 1.74 -6.88 -16.77
CA LYS A 224 2.20 -5.54 -16.44
C LYS A 224 1.30 -4.53 -17.11
N ARG A 225 1.06 -3.42 -16.44
CA ARG A 225 0.31 -2.30 -16.98
C ARG A 225 1.13 -1.04 -16.77
N THR A 226 1.23 -0.21 -17.79
CA THR A 226 1.84 1.12 -17.69
C THR A 226 0.76 2.18 -17.86
N ASP A 227 0.73 3.14 -16.95
CA ASP A 227 -0.23 4.24 -16.93
C ASP A 227 0.51 5.57 -17.11
N ARG A 228 -0.14 6.50 -17.81
CA ARG A 228 0.33 7.89 -17.98
C ARG A 228 -0.62 8.82 -17.24
N VAL A 229 -0.09 9.88 -16.65
CA VAL A 229 -0.89 10.91 -15.96
C VAL A 229 -2.07 11.36 -16.83
N ALA A 230 -3.26 11.37 -16.24
CA ALA A 230 -4.55 11.76 -16.82
C ALA A 230 -5.06 10.92 -17.99
N ASP A 231 -4.39 9.82 -18.35
CA ASP A 231 -4.81 8.88 -19.40
C ASP A 231 -5.71 7.79 -18.77
N VAL A 232 -6.79 7.37 -19.45
CA VAL A 232 -7.58 6.21 -18.99
C VAL A 232 -6.96 4.92 -19.50
N LYS A 233 -6.44 4.97 -20.73
CA LYS A 233 -5.93 3.79 -21.42
C LYS A 233 -4.49 3.52 -20.97
N SER A 234 -4.20 2.24 -20.77
CA SER A 234 -2.82 1.84 -20.55
C SER A 234 -2.00 2.09 -21.81
N VAL A 235 -0.82 2.69 -21.63
CA VAL A 235 0.15 2.95 -22.70
C VAL A 235 0.94 1.69 -23.11
N ALA A 236 0.90 0.63 -22.30
CA ALA A 236 1.46 -0.69 -22.61
C ALA A 236 0.89 -1.74 -21.65
N ALA A 237 0.37 -2.85 -22.19
CA ALA A 237 -0.17 -3.98 -21.45
C ALA A 237 0.34 -5.31 -22.03
#